data_AF-A0A378TFL5-F1
#
_entry.id   AF-A0A378TFL5-F1
#
_cell.length_a   1.000
_cell.length_b   1.000
_cell.length_c   1.000
_cell.angle_alpha   90.00
_cell.angle_beta   90.00
_cell.angle_gamma   90.00
#
_symmetry.space_group_name_H-M   'P 1'
#
loop_
_entity.id
_entity.type
_entity.pdbx_description
1 polymer ?
#
loop_
_entity_poly.entity_id
_entity_poly.type
_entity_poly.pdbx_seq_one_letter_code
_entity_poly.pdbx_strand_id
1 'polypeptide(L)'
;MTDLYETTLDRVDAWWRAANHVAAGLPGGTRAGVAAVTLTYAHLNRVIVRRQQRIRFVLGVRDGMAALDAVARLEGTRAGDPPTGGFAPTGGRSYALAYAVGMALDEPGLTVAALVDEDEAVSAWQARSLHDPLIDGAVLPILYQPSMTADQVRAEFRARGWEPVEIGFGIGPADTDELHRCFAAALYLALDQIAALTAAAAAKQTVRQVRWPMLVLRVPAGWPPADVIPVDWFDTDGRLIAEVARAAPTGDLRMSADW
;
A
#
# COMPACT_ATOMS: atom_id res chain seq x y z
N MET A 1 -2.65 8.75 32.46
CA MET A 1 -2.72 8.60 31.00
C MET A 1 -1.39 8.05 30.56
N THR A 2 -1.27 6.72 30.60
CA THR A 2 -0.13 5.97 30.08
C THR A 2 0.18 6.47 28.67
N ASP A 3 1.47 6.62 28.37
CA ASP A 3 2.01 7.01 27.06
C ASP A 3 1.55 5.94 26.03
N LEU A 4 0.32 6.09 25.53
CA LEU A 4 -0.19 5.26 24.47
C LEU A 4 0.71 5.58 23.27
N TYR A 5 1.35 4.56 22.67
CA TYR A 5 2.23 4.67 21.51
C TYR A 5 3.72 4.99 21.75
N GLU A 6 4.41 4.17 22.55
CA GLU A 6 5.87 4.21 22.74
C GLU A 6 6.66 4.15 21.41
N THR A 7 6.11 3.54 20.35
CA THR A 7 6.76 3.40 19.05
C THR A 7 5.98 3.96 17.87
N THR A 8 6.67 4.20 16.75
CA THR A 8 6.01 4.61 15.50
C THR A 8 5.11 3.52 14.92
N LEU A 9 5.36 2.24 15.21
CA LEU A 9 4.47 1.18 14.72
C LEU A 9 3.17 1.14 15.51
N ASP A 10 3.18 1.46 16.80
CA ASP A 10 1.96 1.53 17.61
C ASP A 10 1.01 2.62 17.10
N ARG A 11 1.55 3.79 16.69
CA ARG A 11 0.73 4.83 16.04
C ARG A 11 0.15 4.39 14.70
N VAL A 12 0.91 3.59 13.94
CA VAL A 12 0.47 3.06 12.64
C VAL A 12 -0.61 2.01 12.84
N ASP A 13 -0.47 1.13 13.83
CA ASP A 13 -1.50 0.16 14.23
C ASP A 13 -2.78 0.87 14.69
N ALA A 14 -2.67 1.92 15.52
CA ALA A 14 -3.83 2.70 15.95
C ALA A 14 -4.57 3.35 14.78
N TRP A 15 -3.83 3.98 13.86
CA TRP A 15 -4.42 4.58 12.66
C TRP A 15 -5.07 3.50 11.76
N TRP A 16 -4.40 2.36 11.58
CA TRP A 16 -4.91 1.23 10.82
C TRP A 16 -6.21 0.66 11.41
N ARG A 17 -6.28 0.45 12.73
CA ARG A 17 -7.49 0.01 13.44
C ARG A 17 -8.62 1.03 13.33
N ALA A 18 -8.31 2.32 13.42
CA ALA A 18 -9.30 3.38 13.22
C ALA A 18 -9.83 3.39 11.77
N ALA A 19 -8.99 3.16 10.77
CA ALA A 19 -9.40 3.01 9.37
C ALA A 19 -10.34 1.81 9.19
N ASN A 20 -10.03 0.67 9.82
CA ASN A 20 -10.90 -0.50 9.81
C ASN A 20 -12.24 -0.24 10.49
N HIS A 21 -12.26 0.54 11.58
CA HIS A 21 -13.49 0.95 12.26
C HIS A 21 -14.41 1.73 11.33
N VAL A 22 -13.86 2.76 10.68
CA VAL A 22 -14.62 3.59 9.74
C VAL A 22 -15.11 2.75 8.56
N ALA A 23 -14.25 1.89 8.01
CA ALA A 23 -14.59 1.02 6.89
C ALA A 23 -15.68 0.00 7.22
N ALA A 24 -15.77 -0.48 8.46
CA ALA A 24 -16.81 -1.42 8.90
C ALA A 24 -18.23 -0.82 8.81
N GLY A 25 -18.36 0.51 8.83
CA GLY A 25 -19.62 1.22 8.63
C GLY A 25 -19.99 1.47 7.16
N LEU A 26 -19.14 1.08 6.21
CA LEU A 26 -19.31 1.35 4.78
C LEU A 26 -19.70 0.07 4.02
N PRO A 27 -20.49 0.20 2.93
CA PRO A 27 -20.89 -0.95 2.14
C PRO A 27 -19.75 -1.50 1.28
N GLY A 28 -19.66 -2.83 1.20
CA GLY A 28 -18.78 -3.54 0.27
C GLY A 28 -17.41 -3.89 0.83
N GLY A 29 -16.75 -4.87 0.19
CA GLY A 29 -15.46 -5.39 0.60
C GLY A 29 -15.53 -6.53 1.61
N THR A 30 -14.50 -7.38 1.61
CA THR A 30 -14.33 -8.41 2.63
C THR A 30 -13.56 -7.84 3.80
N ARG A 31 -13.81 -8.34 5.02
CA ARG A 31 -13.09 -7.90 6.23
C ARG A 31 -11.57 -7.94 6.05
N ALA A 32 -11.06 -9.03 5.45
CA ALA A 32 -9.64 -9.20 5.16
C ALA A 32 -9.14 -8.25 4.06
N GLY A 33 -9.91 -8.09 2.96
CA GLY A 33 -9.57 -7.17 1.87
C GLY A 33 -9.49 -5.72 2.33
N VAL A 34 -10.49 -5.25 3.08
CA VAL A 34 -10.50 -3.91 3.70
C VAL A 34 -9.26 -3.72 4.57
N ALA A 35 -9.00 -4.66 5.47
CA ALA A 35 -7.88 -4.55 6.41
C ALA A 35 -6.51 -4.60 5.74
N ALA A 36 -6.37 -5.34 4.64
CA ALA A 36 -5.15 -5.38 3.84
C ALA A 36 -4.88 -4.06 3.12
N VAL A 37 -5.94 -3.43 2.61
CA VAL A 37 -5.86 -2.11 1.95
C VAL A 37 -5.50 -1.03 2.97
N THR A 38 -6.22 -0.96 4.09
CA THR A 38 -5.91 0.01 5.14
C THR A 38 -4.51 -0.21 5.73
N LEU A 39 -4.06 -1.46 5.87
CA LEU A 39 -2.71 -1.80 6.34
C LEU A 39 -1.65 -1.26 5.37
N THR A 40 -1.86 -1.53 4.07
CA THR A 40 -0.99 -1.02 3.01
C THR A 40 -0.93 0.51 3.07
N TYR A 41 -2.09 1.16 3.13
CA TYR A 41 -2.19 2.62 3.20
C TYR A 41 -1.48 3.19 4.43
N ALA A 42 -1.67 2.59 5.61
CA ALA A 42 -1.04 3.02 6.86
C ALA A 42 0.49 2.94 6.80
N HIS A 43 1.04 1.87 6.19
CA HIS A 43 2.48 1.73 6.03
C HIS A 43 3.08 2.66 4.97
N LEU A 44 2.34 2.97 3.90
CA LEU A 44 2.74 3.99 2.93
C LEU A 44 2.75 5.38 3.59
N ASN A 45 1.70 5.72 4.34
CA ASN A 45 1.61 6.95 5.13
C ASN A 45 2.79 7.12 6.08
N ARG A 46 3.13 6.05 6.82
CA ARG A 46 4.31 6.02 7.70
C ARG A 46 5.60 6.37 6.95
N VAL A 47 5.77 5.86 5.72
CA VAL A 47 6.96 6.14 4.91
C VAL A 47 6.96 7.57 4.41
N ILE A 48 5.83 8.08 3.91
CA ILE A 48 5.69 9.47 3.46
C ILE A 48 6.08 10.41 4.60
N VAL A 49 5.51 10.21 5.79
CA VAL A 49 5.83 11.02 6.98
C VAL A 49 7.33 10.93 7.34
N ARG A 50 7.91 9.72 7.37
CA ARG A 50 9.30 9.52 7.81
C ARG A 50 10.37 9.93 6.81
N ARG A 51 10.13 9.72 5.51
CA ARG A 51 11.15 9.90 4.46
C ARG A 51 10.84 11.08 3.55
N GLN A 52 9.69 11.75 3.70
CA GLN A 52 9.20 12.75 2.75
C GLN A 52 9.16 12.21 1.31
N GLN A 53 8.90 10.90 1.18
CA GLN A 53 8.83 10.23 -0.11
C GLN A 53 7.52 10.62 -0.81
N ARG A 54 7.60 11.00 -2.09
CA ARG A 54 6.41 11.17 -2.94
C ARG A 54 5.86 9.78 -3.28
N ILE A 55 4.71 9.44 -2.71
CA ILE A 55 4.03 8.17 -2.94
C ILE A 55 2.59 8.42 -3.36
N ARG A 56 2.11 7.67 -4.35
CA ARG A 56 0.68 7.55 -4.69
C ARG A 56 0.24 6.10 -4.54
N PHE A 57 -1.05 5.88 -4.28
CA PHE A 57 -1.62 4.56 -4.09
C PHE A 57 -2.74 4.30 -5.11
N VAL A 58 -2.68 3.15 -5.77
CA VAL A 58 -3.71 2.68 -6.69
C VAL A 58 -4.27 1.36 -6.18
N LEU A 59 -5.59 1.32 -5.98
CA LEU A 59 -6.30 0.11 -5.58
C LEU A 59 -6.79 -0.66 -6.82
N GLY A 60 -6.27 -1.87 -6.99
CA GLY A 60 -6.72 -2.85 -7.98
C GLY A 60 -7.52 -4.02 -7.42
N VAL A 61 -7.61 -4.17 -6.09
CA VAL A 61 -8.41 -5.25 -5.48
C VAL A 61 -9.85 -4.78 -5.25
N ARG A 62 -10.81 -5.55 -5.77
CA ARG A 62 -12.24 -5.22 -5.73
C ARG A 62 -12.81 -5.12 -4.31
N ASP A 63 -12.29 -5.96 -3.42
CA ASP A 63 -12.77 -6.08 -2.04
C ASP A 63 -12.27 -4.95 -1.12
N GLY A 64 -11.61 -3.94 -1.68
CA GLY A 64 -10.94 -2.86 -0.96
C GLY A 64 -11.68 -1.53 -0.91
N MET A 65 -12.86 -1.40 -1.51
CA MET A 65 -13.44 -0.08 -1.75
C MET A 65 -13.85 0.70 -0.50
N ALA A 66 -14.45 0.01 0.47
CA ALA A 66 -14.76 0.62 1.76
C ALA A 66 -13.51 1.15 2.45
N ALA A 67 -12.33 0.55 2.21
CA ALA A 67 -11.08 1.05 2.76
C ALA A 67 -10.66 2.39 2.14
N LEU A 68 -10.81 2.59 0.82
CA LEU A 68 -10.45 3.87 0.19
C LEU A 68 -11.30 5.04 0.70
N ASP A 69 -12.62 4.83 0.81
CA ASP A 69 -13.51 5.86 1.37
C ASP A 69 -13.17 6.11 2.85
N ALA A 70 -12.89 5.07 3.62
CA ALA A 70 -12.47 5.21 5.02
C ALA A 70 -11.17 6.02 5.17
N VAL A 71 -10.10 5.68 4.45
CA VAL A 71 -8.81 6.39 4.57
C VAL A 71 -8.91 7.83 4.07
N ALA A 72 -9.68 8.10 3.02
CA ALA A 72 -9.92 9.46 2.54
C ALA A 72 -10.62 10.32 3.60
N ARG A 73 -11.64 9.78 4.26
CA ARG A 73 -12.32 10.46 5.38
C ARG A 73 -11.37 10.75 6.53
N LEU A 74 -10.50 9.78 6.88
CA LEU A 74 -9.51 9.95 7.94
C LEU A 74 -8.46 11.00 7.61
N GLU A 75 -8.09 11.16 6.34
CA GLU A 75 -7.16 12.19 5.86
C GLU A 75 -7.82 13.57 5.63
N GLY A 76 -9.13 13.68 5.89
CA GLY A 76 -9.90 14.92 5.75
C GLY A 76 -10.27 15.26 4.31
N THR A 77 -10.16 14.31 3.38
CA THR A 77 -10.68 14.43 2.02
C THR A 77 -12.20 14.21 2.07
N ARG A 78 -12.98 15.22 1.67
CA ARG A 78 -14.39 15.38 2.09
C ARG A 78 -15.32 14.45 1.29
N ALA A 79 -16.37 13.95 1.95
CA ALA A 79 -17.45 13.22 1.29
C ALA A 79 -18.18 14.11 0.27
N GLY A 80 -18.24 13.66 -1.00
CA GLY A 80 -18.91 14.35 -2.09
C GLY A 80 -18.10 14.40 -3.39
N ASP A 81 -16.77 14.37 -3.29
CA ASP A 81 -15.91 14.12 -4.44
C ASP A 81 -15.83 12.59 -4.66
N PRO A 82 -16.05 12.07 -5.88
CA PRO A 82 -15.67 10.70 -6.17
C PRO A 82 -14.19 10.54 -5.82
N PRO A 83 -13.73 9.37 -5.36
CA PRO A 83 -12.31 9.06 -5.45
C PRO A 83 -11.93 8.99 -6.93
N THR A 84 -11.72 10.15 -7.56
CA THR A 84 -10.95 10.25 -8.79
C THR A 84 -9.54 9.73 -8.48
N GLY A 85 -8.82 9.12 -9.41
CA GLY A 85 -7.39 8.80 -9.23
C GLY A 85 -6.96 7.64 -8.32
N GLY A 86 -7.73 7.21 -7.31
CA GLY A 86 -7.31 6.14 -6.37
C GLY A 86 -7.82 4.72 -6.68
N PHE A 87 -8.83 4.60 -7.54
CA PHE A 87 -9.53 3.34 -7.81
C PHE A 87 -9.81 3.16 -9.30
N ALA A 88 -9.41 2.01 -9.86
CA ALA A 88 -9.43 1.77 -11.30
C ALA A 88 -10.13 0.48 -11.75
N PRO A 89 -11.34 0.10 -11.28
CA PRO A 89 -12.09 -0.94 -11.95
C PRO A 89 -12.85 -0.35 -13.13
N THR A 90 -12.61 -0.93 -14.30
CA THR A 90 -13.51 -0.76 -15.45
C THR A 90 -14.03 -2.14 -15.83
N GLY A 91 -15.35 -2.32 -15.78
CA GLY A 91 -16.01 -3.50 -16.36
C GLY A 91 -15.68 -4.86 -15.73
N GLY A 92 -15.33 -4.93 -14.45
CA GLY A 92 -15.09 -6.20 -13.74
C GLY A 92 -13.65 -6.70 -13.76
N ARG A 93 -12.72 -5.94 -14.36
CA ARG A 93 -11.27 -6.16 -14.28
C ARG A 93 -10.59 -4.91 -13.73
N SER A 94 -9.49 -5.10 -13.01
CA SER A 94 -8.63 -3.99 -12.58
C SER A 94 -7.59 -3.68 -13.65
N TYR A 95 -7.32 -2.39 -13.83
CA TYR A 95 -6.21 -1.86 -14.64
C TYR A 95 -5.23 -1.05 -13.79
N ALA A 96 -5.22 -1.27 -12.47
CA ALA A 96 -4.39 -0.57 -11.50
C ALA A 96 -2.91 -0.48 -11.90
N LEU A 97 -2.29 -1.53 -12.45
CA LEU A 97 -0.90 -1.46 -12.90
C LEU A 97 -0.72 -0.56 -14.13
N ALA A 98 -1.69 -0.53 -15.04
CA ALA A 98 -1.64 0.38 -16.18
C ALA A 98 -1.81 1.84 -15.74
N TYR A 99 -2.74 2.10 -14.81
CA TYR A 99 -2.88 3.42 -14.17
C TYR A 99 -1.62 3.82 -13.43
N ALA A 100 -1.03 2.90 -12.66
CA ALA A 100 0.19 3.17 -11.91
C ALA A 100 1.36 3.53 -12.82
N VAL A 101 1.51 2.84 -13.97
CA VAL A 101 2.50 3.21 -14.99
C VAL A 101 2.19 4.62 -15.52
N GLY A 102 0.95 4.89 -15.93
CA GLY A 102 0.57 6.21 -16.45
C GLY A 102 0.83 7.36 -15.46
N MET A 103 0.64 7.12 -14.16
CA MET A 103 0.94 8.10 -13.11
C MET A 103 2.44 8.29 -12.86
N ALA A 104 3.26 7.28 -13.17
CA ALA A 104 4.71 7.33 -12.97
C ALA A 104 5.45 7.96 -14.15
N LEU A 105 4.87 7.96 -15.35
CA LEU A 105 5.51 8.56 -16.54
C LEU A 105 5.79 10.06 -16.32
N ASP A 106 6.99 10.50 -16.71
CA ASP A 106 7.49 11.88 -16.59
C ASP A 106 7.44 12.46 -15.15
N GLU A 107 7.37 11.60 -14.13
CA GLU A 107 7.28 11.98 -12.71
C GLU A 107 8.47 11.43 -11.89
N PRO A 108 9.69 11.96 -12.08
CA PRO A 108 10.88 11.42 -11.46
C PRO A 108 10.81 11.52 -9.93
N GLY A 109 11.18 10.44 -9.25
CA GLY A 109 11.16 10.32 -7.79
C GLY A 109 9.78 10.04 -7.18
N LEU A 110 8.71 9.96 -7.99
CA LEU A 110 7.42 9.43 -7.55
C LEU A 110 7.50 7.90 -7.44
N THR A 111 6.93 7.33 -6.38
CA THR A 111 6.63 5.89 -6.33
C THR A 111 5.12 5.67 -6.33
N VAL A 112 4.61 4.88 -7.26
CA VAL A 112 3.19 4.52 -7.33
C VAL A 112 3.03 3.08 -6.84
N ALA A 113 2.48 2.92 -5.63
CA ALA A 113 2.17 1.62 -5.05
C ALA A 113 0.83 1.12 -5.58
N ALA A 114 0.82 -0.06 -6.22
CA ALA A 114 -0.37 -0.64 -6.82
C ALA A 114 -0.71 -1.98 -6.14
N LEU A 115 -1.80 -2.01 -5.38
CA LEU A 115 -2.29 -3.25 -4.75
C LEU A 115 -3.19 -4.00 -5.73
N VAL A 116 -2.76 -5.19 -6.16
CA VAL A 116 -3.38 -5.94 -7.25
C VAL A 116 -3.66 -7.40 -6.89
N ASP A 117 -4.62 -8.01 -7.59
CA ASP A 117 -4.86 -9.44 -7.54
C ASP A 117 -3.92 -10.23 -8.47
N GLU A 118 -3.99 -11.56 -8.37
CA GLU A 118 -3.16 -12.48 -9.15
C GLU A 118 -3.43 -12.37 -10.66
N ASP A 119 -4.70 -12.27 -11.06
CA ASP A 119 -5.10 -12.17 -12.46
C ASP A 119 -4.50 -10.93 -13.13
N GLU A 120 -4.59 -9.77 -12.46
CA GLU A 120 -3.99 -8.54 -12.95
C GLU A 120 -2.46 -8.65 -12.99
N ALA A 121 -1.82 -9.11 -11.90
CA ALA A 121 -0.37 -9.19 -11.81
C ALA A 121 0.24 -10.11 -12.90
N VAL A 122 -0.38 -11.26 -13.16
CA VAL A 122 0.03 -12.18 -14.23
C VAL A 122 -0.24 -11.56 -15.60
N SER A 123 -1.25 -10.70 -15.75
CA SER A 123 -1.57 -10.05 -17.03
C SER A 123 -0.74 -8.80 -17.35
N ALA A 124 0.09 -8.30 -16.43
CA ALA A 124 0.77 -6.99 -16.54
C ALA A 124 2.23 -7.04 -17.03
N TRP A 125 2.61 -8.06 -17.80
CA TRP A 125 3.94 -8.42 -18.34
C TRP A 125 4.80 -7.25 -18.87
N GLN A 126 4.19 -6.17 -19.36
CA GLN A 126 4.91 -5.04 -19.95
C GLN A 126 5.16 -3.88 -18.98
N ALA A 127 4.49 -3.82 -17.82
CA ALA A 127 4.52 -2.63 -16.95
C ALA A 127 5.95 -2.18 -16.55
N ARG A 128 6.86 -3.14 -16.27
CA ARG A 128 8.27 -2.83 -15.98
C ARG A 128 9.05 -2.33 -17.19
N SER A 129 8.67 -2.74 -18.40
CA SER A 129 9.39 -2.40 -19.64
C SER A 129 8.99 -1.03 -20.20
N LEU A 130 7.99 -0.37 -19.60
CA LEU A 130 7.40 0.86 -20.12
C LEU A 130 8.00 2.14 -19.53
N HIS A 131 8.89 2.08 -18.53
CA HIS A 131 9.44 3.27 -17.87
C HIS A 131 10.98 3.33 -17.91
N ASP A 132 11.51 4.54 -18.12
CA ASP A 132 12.92 4.91 -18.02
C ASP A 132 13.18 5.49 -16.61
N PRO A 133 13.98 4.82 -15.75
CA PRO A 133 14.21 5.24 -14.38
C PRO A 133 14.91 6.61 -14.22
N LEU A 134 15.38 7.22 -15.32
CA LEU A 134 16.00 8.56 -15.30
C LEU A 134 14.98 9.70 -15.36
N ILE A 135 13.83 9.47 -15.96
CA ILE A 135 12.80 10.50 -16.20
C ILE A 135 11.45 10.12 -15.60
N ASP A 136 11.18 8.83 -15.45
CA ASP A 136 9.94 8.33 -14.87
C ASP A 136 10.09 8.03 -13.38
N GLY A 137 8.96 8.01 -12.69
CA GLY A 137 8.80 7.41 -11.38
C GLY A 137 8.86 5.88 -11.42
N ALA A 138 8.73 5.27 -10.26
CA ALA A 138 8.74 3.82 -10.09
C ALA A 138 7.34 3.28 -9.75
N VAL A 139 6.97 2.16 -10.35
CA VAL A 139 5.80 1.39 -9.91
C VAL A 139 6.24 0.32 -8.91
N LEU A 140 5.56 0.24 -7.76
CA LEU A 140 5.74 -0.81 -6.77
C LEU A 140 4.47 -1.69 -6.73
N PRO A 141 4.44 -2.83 -7.44
CA PRO A 141 3.35 -3.77 -7.33
C PRO A 141 3.30 -4.41 -5.94
N ILE A 142 2.10 -4.55 -5.40
CA ILE A 142 1.80 -5.26 -4.16
C ILE A 142 0.77 -6.33 -4.53
N LEU A 143 1.22 -7.58 -4.69
CA LEU A 143 0.37 -8.71 -5.01
C LEU A 143 -0.37 -9.18 -3.75
N TYR A 144 -1.68 -9.03 -3.73
CA TYR A 144 -2.53 -9.39 -2.61
C TYR A 144 -3.05 -10.83 -2.71
N GLN A 145 -2.81 -11.60 -1.65
CA GLN A 145 -3.34 -12.94 -1.41
C GLN A 145 -3.33 -13.88 -2.64
N PRO A 146 -2.18 -14.05 -3.34
CA PRO A 146 -2.13 -14.89 -4.52
C PRO A 146 -2.39 -16.37 -4.17
N SER A 147 -3.04 -17.08 -5.10
CA SER A 147 -3.29 -18.53 -5.02
C SER A 147 -1.98 -19.32 -5.21
N MET A 148 -1.04 -18.76 -5.96
CA MET A 148 0.30 -19.29 -6.14
C MET A 148 1.07 -19.40 -4.81
N THR A 149 1.80 -20.50 -4.66
CA THR A 149 2.81 -20.68 -3.60
C THR A 149 3.95 -19.68 -3.74
N ALA A 150 4.73 -19.46 -2.66
CA ALA A 150 5.88 -18.57 -2.70
C ALA A 150 6.92 -18.97 -3.77
N ASP A 151 7.12 -20.26 -4.02
CA ASP A 151 8.01 -20.74 -5.09
C ASP A 151 7.47 -20.45 -6.49
N GLN A 152 6.15 -20.62 -6.70
CA GLN A 152 5.50 -20.28 -7.96
C GLN A 152 5.55 -18.77 -8.23
N VAL A 153 5.25 -17.94 -7.22
CA VAL A 153 5.37 -16.47 -7.31
C VAL A 153 6.81 -16.09 -7.65
N ARG A 154 7.81 -16.67 -6.98
CA ARG A 154 9.22 -16.43 -7.31
C ARG A 154 9.53 -16.80 -8.75
N ALA A 155 9.16 -18.00 -9.19
CA ALA A 155 9.46 -18.46 -10.55
C ALA A 155 8.81 -17.56 -11.61
N GLU A 156 7.52 -17.27 -11.44
CA GLU A 156 6.70 -16.50 -12.37
C GLU A 156 7.22 -15.07 -12.53
N PHE A 157 7.36 -14.35 -11.42
CA PHE A 157 7.67 -12.93 -11.45
C PHE A 157 9.16 -12.65 -11.64
N ARG A 158 10.04 -13.56 -11.22
CA ARG A 158 11.46 -13.46 -11.57
C ARG A 158 11.70 -13.62 -13.06
N ALA A 159 10.98 -14.50 -13.75
CA ALA A 159 11.11 -14.60 -15.20
C ALA A 159 10.74 -13.27 -15.90
N ARG A 160 9.91 -12.45 -15.25
CA ARG A 160 9.38 -11.16 -15.76
C ARG A 160 10.17 -9.94 -15.29
N GLY A 161 11.29 -10.12 -14.60
CA GLY A 161 12.15 -9.02 -14.14
C GLY A 161 11.68 -8.35 -12.85
N TRP A 162 10.87 -9.03 -12.05
CA TRP A 162 10.52 -8.62 -10.69
C TRP A 162 11.29 -9.45 -9.64
N GLU A 163 11.45 -8.88 -8.45
CA GLU A 163 11.98 -9.53 -7.27
C GLU A 163 10.92 -9.53 -6.17
N PRO A 164 10.21 -10.66 -5.94
CA PRO A 164 9.16 -10.74 -4.94
C PRO A 164 9.70 -10.73 -3.51
N VAL A 165 9.13 -9.87 -2.68
CA VAL A 165 9.38 -9.78 -1.24
C VAL A 165 8.10 -10.17 -0.49
N GLU A 166 8.12 -11.31 0.19
CA GLU A 166 6.97 -11.86 0.91
C GLU A 166 6.71 -11.10 2.22
N ILE A 167 5.43 -10.87 2.51
CA ILE A 167 4.89 -10.26 3.73
C ILE A 167 3.81 -11.20 4.27
N GLY A 168 3.90 -11.56 5.55
CA GLY A 168 2.84 -12.32 6.23
C GLY A 168 2.89 -13.84 6.03
N PHE A 169 3.89 -14.37 5.33
CA PHE A 169 4.09 -15.82 5.24
C PHE A 169 4.36 -16.42 6.63
N GLY A 170 3.49 -17.34 7.07
CA GLY A 170 3.61 -18.01 8.37
C GLY A 170 3.13 -17.19 9.57
N ILE A 171 2.53 -16.02 9.37
CA ILE A 171 1.98 -15.18 10.44
C ILE A 171 0.56 -15.64 10.80
N GLY A 172 0.27 -15.79 12.10
CA GLY A 172 -1.05 -16.15 12.60
C GLY A 172 -2.00 -14.95 12.73
N PRO A 173 -3.32 -15.17 12.85
CA PRO A 173 -4.31 -14.08 12.98
C PRO A 173 -4.17 -13.24 14.27
N ALA A 174 -3.46 -13.74 15.29
CA ALA A 174 -3.16 -13.02 16.52
C ALA A 174 -1.90 -12.14 16.42
N ASP A 175 -1.06 -12.33 15.40
CA ASP A 175 0.29 -11.76 15.31
C ASP A 175 0.32 -10.49 14.44
N THR A 176 -0.66 -9.60 14.63
CA THR A 176 -0.78 -8.35 13.84
C THR A 176 0.48 -7.48 13.97
N ASP A 177 1.11 -7.44 15.15
CA ASP A 177 2.35 -6.69 15.36
C ASP A 177 3.52 -7.22 14.51
N GLU A 178 3.60 -8.54 14.32
CA GLU A 178 4.59 -9.14 13.42
C GLU A 178 4.27 -8.78 11.97
N LEU A 179 2.98 -8.77 11.58
CA LEU A 179 2.58 -8.34 10.24
C LEU A 179 2.97 -6.87 9.97
N HIS A 180 2.77 -5.97 10.94
CA HIS A 180 3.24 -4.58 10.86
C HIS A 180 4.77 -4.50 10.72
N ARG A 181 5.52 -5.29 11.49
CA ARG A 181 7.00 -5.32 11.41
C ARG A 181 7.49 -5.84 10.06
N CYS A 182 6.92 -6.95 9.56
CA CYS A 182 7.24 -7.51 8.26
C CYS A 182 6.91 -6.53 7.12
N PHE A 183 5.72 -5.91 7.15
CA PHE A 183 5.34 -4.93 6.13
C PHE A 183 6.29 -3.73 6.15
N ALA A 184 6.57 -3.19 7.34
CA ALA A 184 7.49 -2.07 7.51
C ALA A 184 8.90 -2.34 6.96
N ALA A 185 9.42 -3.56 7.17
CA ALA A 185 10.73 -3.97 6.68
C ALA A 185 10.73 -4.19 5.17
N ALA A 186 9.74 -4.91 4.64
CA ALA A 186 9.62 -5.20 3.21
C ALA A 186 9.45 -3.91 2.38
N LEU A 187 8.65 -2.96 2.87
CA LEU A 187 8.46 -1.68 2.20
C LEU A 187 9.75 -0.85 2.17
N TYR A 188 10.54 -0.83 3.25
CA TYR A 188 11.84 -0.16 3.23
C TYR A 188 12.82 -0.84 2.28
N LEU A 189 12.89 -2.17 2.30
CA LEU A 189 13.73 -2.93 1.37
C LEU A 189 13.38 -2.59 -0.09
N ALA A 190 12.09 -2.59 -0.45
CA ALA A 190 11.64 -2.29 -1.80
C ALA A 190 11.98 -0.85 -2.21
N LEU A 191 11.75 0.14 -1.35
CA LEU A 191 12.05 1.53 -1.67
C LEU A 191 13.55 1.80 -1.78
N ASP A 192 14.36 1.17 -0.93
CA ASP A 192 15.82 1.28 -0.99
C ASP A 192 16.36 0.61 -2.27
N GLN A 193 15.76 -0.51 -2.70
CA GLN A 193 16.07 -1.14 -3.98
C GLN A 193 15.68 -0.28 -5.18
N ILE A 194 14.51 0.35 -5.17
CA ILE A 194 14.10 1.32 -6.20
C ILE A 194 15.14 2.44 -6.31
N ALA A 195 15.49 3.07 -5.18
CA ALA A 195 16.47 4.15 -5.15
C ALA A 195 17.85 3.70 -5.67
N ALA A 196 18.30 2.50 -5.29
CA ALA A 196 19.56 1.94 -5.75
C ALA A 196 19.57 1.65 -7.27
N LEU A 197 18.46 1.13 -7.82
CA LEU A 197 18.31 0.89 -9.25
C LEU A 197 18.32 2.19 -10.06
N THR A 198 17.59 3.20 -9.59
CA THR A 198 17.59 4.54 -10.21
C THR A 198 19.00 5.17 -10.16
N ALA A 199 19.70 5.07 -9.03
CA ALA A 199 21.06 5.59 -8.90
C ALA A 199 22.06 4.85 -9.83
N ALA A 200 21.93 3.52 -9.95
CA ALA A 200 22.77 2.72 -10.84
C ALA A 200 22.53 3.09 -12.33
N ALA A 201 21.27 3.32 -12.70
CA ALA A 201 20.92 3.81 -14.04
C ALA A 201 21.54 5.18 -14.32
N ALA A 202 21.44 6.13 -13.39
CA ALA A 202 22.05 7.45 -13.51
C ALA A 202 23.58 7.38 -13.64
N ALA A 203 24.22 6.45 -12.92
CA ALA A 203 25.64 6.20 -12.99
C ALA A 203 26.09 5.36 -14.21
N LYS A 204 25.16 4.99 -15.11
CA LYS A 204 25.40 4.12 -16.29
C LYS A 204 26.09 2.80 -15.93
N GLN A 205 25.80 2.26 -14.74
CA GLN A 205 26.38 0.99 -14.30
C GLN A 205 25.73 -0.18 -15.05
N THR A 206 26.54 -1.11 -15.54
CA THR A 206 26.03 -2.33 -16.18
C THR A 206 25.55 -3.32 -15.11
N VAL A 207 24.24 -3.41 -14.92
CA VAL A 207 23.63 -4.41 -14.03
C VAL A 207 23.24 -5.64 -14.87
N ARG A 208 23.90 -6.77 -14.61
CA ARG A 208 23.77 -8.01 -15.42
C ARG A 208 22.35 -8.58 -15.44
N GLN A 209 21.58 -8.37 -14.38
CA GLN A 209 20.17 -8.69 -14.30
C GLN A 209 19.46 -7.71 -13.36
N VAL A 210 18.67 -6.80 -13.93
CA VAL A 210 17.86 -5.86 -13.15
C VAL A 210 16.53 -6.52 -12.83
N ARG A 211 16.24 -6.66 -11.54
CA ARG A 211 14.92 -7.07 -11.03
C ARG A 211 14.37 -5.95 -10.17
N TRP A 212 13.20 -5.43 -10.51
CA TRP A 212 12.52 -4.41 -9.71
C TRP A 212 11.76 -5.07 -8.56
N PRO A 213 11.68 -4.44 -7.37
CA PRO A 213 10.96 -5.03 -6.26
C PRO A 213 9.47 -5.09 -6.54
N MET A 214 8.85 -6.16 -6.06
CA MET A 214 7.42 -6.24 -5.84
C MET A 214 7.16 -6.83 -4.45
N LEU A 215 6.06 -6.44 -3.82
CA LEU A 215 5.64 -6.99 -2.53
C LEU A 215 4.60 -8.07 -2.74
N VAL A 216 4.59 -9.09 -1.89
CA VAL A 216 3.59 -10.16 -1.88
C VAL A 216 2.95 -10.17 -0.50
N LEU A 217 1.72 -9.67 -0.41
CA LEU A 217 1.00 -9.56 0.85
C LEU A 217 0.10 -10.77 1.05
N ARG A 218 0.39 -11.55 2.10
CA ARG A 218 -0.45 -12.66 2.55
C ARG A 218 -0.98 -12.34 3.94
N VAL A 219 -2.29 -12.26 4.08
CA VAL A 219 -2.96 -12.08 5.37
C VAL A 219 -3.48 -13.43 5.88
N PRO A 220 -3.42 -13.69 7.20
CA PRO A 220 -3.90 -14.94 7.77
C PRO A 220 -5.42 -15.08 7.61
N ALA A 221 -5.90 -16.33 7.52
CA ALA A 221 -7.33 -16.60 7.58
C ALA A 221 -7.93 -16.11 8.91
N GLY A 222 -9.10 -15.47 8.85
CA GLY A 222 -9.74 -14.88 10.03
C GLY A 222 -9.15 -13.55 10.51
N TRP A 223 -8.14 -13.01 9.81
CA TRP A 223 -7.59 -11.69 10.08
C TRP A 223 -8.42 -10.58 9.38
N PRO A 224 -8.51 -9.37 9.96
CA PRO A 224 -7.98 -8.95 11.26
C PRO A 224 -8.78 -9.54 12.43
N PRO A 225 -8.14 -9.72 13.60
CA PRO A 225 -8.83 -10.16 14.81
C PRO A 225 -10.02 -9.24 15.15
N ALA A 226 -10.96 -9.74 15.94
CA ALA A 226 -12.08 -8.94 16.44
C ALA A 226 -11.57 -7.87 17.40
N ASP A 227 -11.33 -6.67 16.87
CA ASP A 227 -10.78 -5.57 17.66
C ASP A 227 -11.86 -4.75 18.35
N VAL A 228 -11.57 -4.37 19.60
CA VAL A 228 -12.25 -3.29 20.30
C VAL A 228 -11.56 -2.00 19.87
N ILE A 229 -12.27 -1.14 19.14
CA ILE A 229 -11.76 0.19 18.79
C ILE A 229 -12.10 1.15 19.94
N PRO A 230 -11.11 1.78 20.58
CA PRO A 230 -11.36 2.74 21.65
C PRO A 230 -12.09 3.98 21.13
N VAL A 231 -13.21 4.32 21.78
CA VAL A 231 -14.06 5.48 21.43
C VAL A 231 -13.30 6.80 21.57
N ASP A 232 -12.27 6.83 22.41
CA ASP A 232 -11.41 7.99 22.68
C ASP A 232 -10.39 8.29 21.56
N TRP A 233 -10.33 7.49 20.50
CA TRP A 233 -9.51 7.82 19.30
C TRP A 233 -10.19 8.81 18.36
N PHE A 234 -11.47 9.10 18.58
CA PHE A 234 -12.25 10.05 17.81
C PHE A 234 -12.70 11.22 18.70
N ASP A 235 -12.68 12.42 18.13
CA ASP A 235 -13.27 13.60 18.76
C ASP A 235 -14.80 13.60 18.63
N THR A 236 -15.45 14.64 19.19
CA THR A 236 -16.91 14.77 19.16
C THR A 236 -17.49 14.92 17.75
N ASP A 237 -16.67 15.31 16.77
CA ASP A 237 -17.06 15.43 15.37
C ASP A 237 -16.78 14.14 14.58
N GLY A 238 -16.27 13.09 15.24
CA GLY A 238 -15.91 11.82 14.61
C GLY A 238 -14.59 11.87 13.84
N ARG A 239 -13.73 12.87 14.08
CA ARG A 239 -12.38 12.96 13.48
C ARG A 239 -11.36 12.29 14.39
N LEU A 240 -10.25 11.81 13.83
CA LEU A 240 -9.15 11.30 14.64
C LEU A 240 -8.59 12.38 15.56
N ILE A 241 -8.30 11.99 16.81
CA ILE A 241 -7.51 12.82 17.69
C ILE A 241 -6.12 13.07 17.10
N ALA A 242 -5.52 14.22 17.43
CA ALA A 242 -4.27 14.69 16.82
C ALA A 242 -3.08 13.73 16.99
N GLU A 243 -3.13 12.83 17.97
CA GLU A 243 -2.08 11.84 18.21
C GLU A 243 -2.12 10.69 17.19
N VAL A 244 -3.31 10.13 16.93
CA VAL A 244 -3.51 9.09 15.93
C VAL A 244 -3.40 9.67 14.51
N ALA A 245 -3.93 10.87 14.29
CA ALA A 245 -3.88 11.54 12.99
C ALA A 245 -2.45 11.79 12.47
N ARG A 246 -1.46 11.94 13.37
CA ARG A 246 -0.04 12.14 13.03
C ARG A 246 0.64 10.95 12.33
N ALA A 247 -0.02 9.79 12.27
CA ALA A 247 0.46 8.65 11.50
C ALA A 247 0.29 8.84 9.97
N ALA A 248 -0.56 9.79 9.56
CA ALA A 248 -0.80 10.14 8.16
C ALA A 248 -0.15 11.49 7.79
N PRO A 249 0.28 11.66 6.52
CA PRO A 249 0.77 12.93 6.01
C PRO A 249 -0.37 13.97 5.93
N THR A 250 0.02 15.24 5.81
CA THR A 250 -0.90 16.38 5.65
C THR A 250 -0.57 17.17 4.39
N GLY A 251 -1.51 17.96 3.90
CA GLY A 251 -1.30 18.80 2.70
C GLY A 251 -1.14 17.96 1.43
N ASP A 252 -0.21 18.36 0.57
CA ASP A 252 0.03 17.79 -0.77
C ASP A 252 0.72 16.41 -0.72
N LEU A 253 1.19 15.99 0.46
CA LEU A 253 1.77 14.67 0.67
C LEU A 253 0.71 13.60 0.97
N ARG A 254 -0.56 13.99 1.17
CA ARG A 254 -1.65 13.02 1.32
C ARG A 254 -1.78 12.22 0.05
N MET A 255 -1.83 10.89 0.17
CA MET A 255 -2.07 10.04 -0.99
C MET A 255 -3.46 10.28 -1.59
N SER A 256 -4.39 10.85 -0.80
CA SER A 256 -5.72 11.28 -1.24
C SER A 256 -5.82 12.73 -1.73
N ALA A 257 -4.76 13.55 -1.67
CA ALA A 257 -4.84 14.97 -2.05
C ALA A 257 -5.02 15.20 -3.56
N ASP A 258 -4.49 14.29 -4.39
CA ASP A 258 -4.50 14.40 -5.86
C ASP A 258 -5.26 13.22 -6.50
N TRP A 259 -6.36 12.83 -5.87
CA TRP A 259 -7.29 11.85 -6.39
C TRP A 259 -8.09 12.43 -7.57
#